data_AF-A0AAU7A1N9-F1
#
_entry.id   AF-A0AAU7A1N9-F1
#
_cell.length_a   1.000
_cell.length_b   1.000
_cell.length_c   1.000
_cell.angle_alpha   90.00
_cell.angle_beta   90.00
_cell.angle_gamma   90.00
#
_symmetry.space_group_name_H-M   'P 1'
#
loop_
_entity.id
_entity.type
_entity.pdbx_description
1 polymer ?
#
loop_
_entity_poly.entity_id
_entity_poly.type
_entity_poly.pdbx_seq_one_letter_code
_entity_poly.pdbx_strand_id
1 'polypeptide(L)'
;MGLSGQVPNRVDAATKEGLLALLDTAMEAGWTWRAACAHLGVSERRSNRWARRRAAGRLADGAPGGSPVHGILPEESEAILALFEQWGQVDRSHRKLAHRGSYLGRF
;
A
#
# COMPACT_ATOMS: atom_id res chain seq x y z
N MET A 1 19.65 -15.41 -9.07
CA MET A 1 18.48 -14.84 -9.78
C MET A 1 18.51 -13.34 -9.62
N GLY A 2 19.11 -12.63 -10.59
CA GLY A 2 19.35 -11.19 -10.51
C GLY A 2 18.07 -10.39 -10.68
N LEU A 3 17.91 -9.32 -9.89
CA LEU A 3 16.91 -8.29 -10.11
C LEU A 3 17.34 -7.44 -11.32
N SER A 4 17.17 -7.95 -12.54
CA SER A 4 17.39 -7.15 -13.75
C SER A 4 16.16 -6.27 -14.01
N GLY A 5 16.17 -5.05 -13.47
CA GLY A 5 15.13 -4.03 -13.65
C GLY A 5 14.96 -3.12 -12.42
N GLN A 6 14.19 -2.02 -12.56
CA GLN A 6 13.84 -1.17 -11.42
C GLN A 6 13.13 -2.02 -10.34
N VAL A 7 13.59 -1.91 -9.09
CA VAL A 7 13.01 -2.68 -7.98
C VAL A 7 11.52 -2.35 -7.84
N PRO A 8 10.61 -3.36 -7.89
CA PRO A 8 9.17 -3.17 -7.83
C PRO A 8 8.70 -2.29 -6.67
N ASN A 9 7.55 -1.63 -6.82
CA ASN A 9 7.02 -0.74 -5.79
C ASN A 9 6.75 -1.45 -4.46
N ARG A 10 6.26 -2.70 -4.51
CA ARG A 10 6.05 -3.56 -3.34
C ARG A 10 6.99 -4.75 -3.42
N VAL A 11 7.74 -4.94 -2.34
CA VAL A 11 8.62 -6.08 -2.12
C VAL A 11 8.47 -6.50 -0.66
N ASP A 12 8.63 -7.79 -0.39
CA ASP A 12 8.48 -8.34 0.95
C ASP A 12 9.61 -7.89 1.89
N ALA A 13 9.49 -8.22 3.18
CA ALA A 13 10.48 -7.84 4.18
C ALA A 13 11.86 -8.46 3.90
N ALA A 14 11.90 -9.72 3.46
CA ALA A 14 13.13 -10.43 3.17
C ALA A 14 13.92 -9.78 2.02
N THR A 15 13.25 -9.41 0.93
CA THR A 15 13.86 -8.70 -0.20
C THR A 15 14.39 -7.33 0.21
N LYS A 16 13.64 -6.59 1.06
CA LYS A 16 14.09 -5.31 1.60
C LYS A 16 15.36 -5.48 2.43
N GLU A 17 15.41 -6.50 3.28
CA GLU A 17 16.58 -6.79 4.11
C GLU A 17 17.80 -7.09 3.25
N GLY A 18 17.65 -7.97 2.25
CA GLY A 18 18.72 -8.28 1.31
C GLY A 18 19.23 -7.05 0.55
N LEU A 19 18.33 -6.17 0.08
CA LEU A 19 18.72 -4.92 -0.57
C LEU A 19 19.46 -3.96 0.37
N LEU A 20 19.02 -3.85 1.62
CA LEU A 20 19.71 -3.01 2.61
C LEU A 20 21.09 -3.59 2.97
N ALA A 21 21.24 -4.91 3.09
CA ALA A 21 22.53 -5.55 3.32
C ALA A 21 23.52 -5.32 2.17
N LEU A 22 23.05 -5.33 0.92
CA LEU A 22 23.88 -4.96 -0.24
C LEU A 22 24.31 -3.50 -0.19
N LEU A 23 23.43 -2.60 0.25
CA LEU A 23 23.78 -1.19 0.44
C LEU A 23 24.81 -1.01 1.56
N ASP A 24 24.65 -1.71 2.69
CA ASP A 24 25.60 -1.67 3.80
C ASP A 24 27.00 -2.13 3.34
N THR A 25 27.06 -3.25 2.63
CA THR A 25 28.32 -3.78 2.05
C THR A 25 28.97 -2.77 1.09
N ALA A 26 28.17 -2.09 0.26
CA ALA A 26 28.70 -1.08 -0.65
C ALA A 26 29.27 0.14 0.10
N MET A 27 28.62 0.58 1.20
CA MET A 27 29.14 1.65 2.04
C MET A 27 30.45 1.27 2.72
N GLU A 28 30.56 0.03 3.21
CA GLU A 28 31.82 -0.52 3.75
C GLU A 28 32.93 -0.53 2.70
N ALA A 29 32.58 -0.77 1.43
CA ALA A 29 33.48 -0.66 0.29
C ALA A 29 33.76 0.79 -0.15
N GLY A 30 33.31 1.80 0.60
CA GLY A 30 33.58 3.23 0.36
C GLY A 30 32.62 3.92 -0.59
N TRP A 31 31.53 3.27 -0.99
CA TRP A 31 30.55 3.90 -1.86
C TRP A 31 29.68 4.87 -1.07
N THR A 32 29.33 5.99 -1.69
CA THR A 32 28.27 6.84 -1.13
C THR A 32 26.92 6.11 -1.23
N TRP A 33 26.06 6.31 -0.23
CA TRP A 33 24.70 5.74 -0.21
C TRP A 33 23.92 6.00 -1.50
N ARG A 34 24.05 7.22 -2.05
CA ARG A 34 23.41 7.63 -3.30
C ARG A 34 23.90 6.82 -4.49
N ALA A 35 25.22 6.64 -4.62
CA ALA A 35 25.81 5.86 -5.71
C ALA A 35 25.38 4.39 -5.64
N ALA A 36 25.39 3.80 -4.45
CA ALA A 36 24.94 2.42 -4.25
C ALA A 36 23.44 2.25 -4.57
N CYS A 37 22.57 3.18 -4.14
CA CYS A 37 21.16 3.17 -4.49
C CYS A 37 20.92 3.28 -6.01
N ALA A 38 21.67 4.17 -6.68
CA ALA A 38 21.58 4.33 -8.13
C ALA A 38 22.01 3.06 -8.87
N HIS A 39 23.08 2.41 -8.43
CA HIS A 39 23.57 1.16 -9.00
C HIS A 39 22.55 0.01 -8.85
N LEU A 40 21.91 -0.10 -7.68
CA LEU A 40 20.87 -1.10 -7.42
C LEU A 40 19.50 -0.76 -8.05
N GLY A 41 19.37 0.40 -8.72
CA GLY A 41 18.09 0.81 -9.31
C GLY A 41 16.98 1.02 -8.28
N VAL A 42 17.33 1.43 -7.05
CA VAL A 42 16.39 1.65 -5.94
C VAL A 42 16.37 3.12 -5.55
N SER A 43 15.17 3.69 -5.35
CA SER A 43 15.04 5.09 -4.90
C SER A 43 15.70 5.33 -3.53
N GLU A 44 16.57 6.33 -3.44
CA GLU A 44 17.23 6.77 -2.20
C GLU A 44 16.23 7.05 -1.06
N ARG A 45 15.09 7.68 -1.38
CA ARG A 45 14.02 7.96 -0.40
C ARG A 45 13.42 6.68 0.17
N ARG A 46 13.27 5.65 -0.66
CA ARG A 46 12.72 4.35 -0.27
C ARG A 46 13.71 3.60 0.60
N SER A 47 14.98 3.57 0.20
CA SER A 47 16.06 2.95 1.01
C SER A 47 16.17 3.60 2.38
N ASN A 48 16.17 4.94 2.45
CA ASN A 48 16.21 5.67 3.73
C ASN A 48 15.02 5.32 4.63
N ARG A 49 13.80 5.23 4.06
CA ARG A 49 12.61 4.82 4.81
C ARG A 49 12.76 3.38 5.32
N TRP A 50 13.25 2.47 4.49
CA TRP A 50 13.47 1.07 4.86
C TRP A 50 14.54 0.93 5.94
N ALA A 51 15.67 1.63 5.83
CA ALA A 51 16.73 1.64 6.84
C ALA A 51 16.19 2.07 8.22
N ARG A 52 15.39 3.15 8.27
CA ARG A 52 14.71 3.60 9.49
C ARG A 52 13.73 2.56 10.04
N ARG A 53 13.00 1.84 9.17
CA ARG A 53 12.07 0.78 9.58
C ARG A 53 12.78 -0.49 10.02
N ARG A 54 13.92 -0.83 9.41
CA ARG A 54 14.79 -1.94 9.81
C ARG A 54 15.30 -1.73 11.23
N ALA A 55 15.81 -0.53 11.52
CA ALA A 55 16.25 -0.16 12.87
C ALA A 55 15.11 -0.25 13.91
N ALA A 56 13.86 -0.14 13.49
CA ALA A 56 12.67 -0.29 14.34
C ALA A 56 12.02 -1.68 14.27
N GLY A 57 12.63 -2.68 13.62
CA GLY A 57 12.07 -4.04 13.49
C GLY A 57 10.76 -4.14 12.68
N ARG A 58 10.46 -3.17 11.81
CA ARG A 58 9.16 -3.02 11.12
C ARG A 58 9.27 -3.01 9.60
N LEU A 59 10.13 -3.87 9.04
CA LEU A 59 10.44 -3.82 7.60
C LEU A 59 9.32 -4.36 6.69
N ALA A 60 8.46 -5.24 7.24
CA ALA A 60 7.22 -5.66 6.60
C ALA A 60 6.34 -4.45 6.29
N ASP A 61 5.65 -4.50 5.14
CA ASP A 61 4.66 -3.47 4.82
C ASP A 61 3.49 -3.58 5.81
N GLY A 62 2.98 -2.44 6.25
CA GLY A 62 1.74 -2.40 7.02
C GLY A 62 0.54 -2.65 6.11
N ALA A 63 -0.61 -2.97 6.71
CA ALA A 63 -1.87 -3.00 6.00
C ALA A 63 -2.11 -1.65 5.27
N PRO A 64 -2.49 -1.66 3.98
CA PRO A 64 -2.82 -0.45 3.26
C PRO A 64 -4.14 0.11 3.78
N GLY A 65 -4.17 1.37 4.20
CA GLY A 65 -5.36 1.98 4.79
C GLY A 65 -5.66 1.46 6.20
N GLY A 66 -6.35 2.28 6.97
CA GLY A 66 -6.90 1.93 8.29
C GLY A 66 -8.40 2.19 8.28
N SER A 67 -8.98 2.60 9.41
CA SER A 67 -10.35 3.12 9.48
C SER A 67 -10.43 4.47 8.77
N PRO A 68 -10.96 4.54 7.53
CA PRO A 68 -11.11 5.82 6.87
C PRO A 68 -12.18 6.62 7.62
N VAL A 69 -11.94 7.92 7.80
CA VAL A 69 -12.89 8.85 8.46
C VAL A 69 -14.27 8.82 7.79
N HIS A 70 -14.31 8.45 6.51
CA HIS A 70 -15.54 8.27 5.72
C HIS A 70 -15.71 6.82 5.24
N GLY A 71 -15.36 5.85 6.08
CA GLY A 71 -15.65 4.45 5.82
C GLY A 71 -17.14 4.15 5.94
N ILE A 72 -17.65 3.28 5.06
CA ILE A 72 -19.03 2.79 5.14
C ILE A 72 -19.18 1.95 6.41
N LEU A 73 -20.17 2.27 7.24
CA LEU A 73 -20.51 1.54 8.44
C LEU A 73 -21.17 0.18 8.10
N PRO A 74 -21.09 -0.84 8.96
CA PRO A 74 -21.72 -2.13 8.72
C PRO A 74 -23.21 -2.01 8.35
N GLU A 75 -23.96 -1.18 9.07
CA GLU A 75 -25.38 -0.91 8.83
C GLU A 75 -25.63 -0.23 7.48
N GLU A 76 -24.77 0.70 7.07
CA GLU A 76 -24.84 1.34 5.76
C GLU A 76 -24.56 0.33 4.64
N SER A 77 -23.61 -0.59 4.86
CA SER A 77 -23.32 -1.67 3.92
C SER A 77 -24.53 -2.58 3.72
N GLU A 78 -25.19 -3.00 4.80
CA GLU A 78 -26.41 -3.82 4.74
C GLU A 78 -27.53 -3.09 3.98
N ALA A 79 -27.72 -1.80 4.26
CA ALA A 79 -28.74 -1.01 3.60
C ALA A 79 -28.45 -0.79 2.10
N ILE A 80 -27.17 -0.62 1.71
CA ILE A 80 -26.74 -0.57 0.31
C ILE A 80 -27.02 -1.91 -0.39
N LEU A 81 -26.72 -3.04 0.25
CA LEU A 81 -26.98 -4.37 -0.31
C LEU A 81 -28.48 -4.63 -0.47
N ALA A 82 -29.30 -4.28 0.53
CA ALA A 82 -30.75 -4.39 0.43
C ALA A 82 -31.32 -3.52 -0.70
N LEU A 83 -30.75 -2.33 -0.92
CA LEU A 83 -31.12 -1.47 -2.04
C LEU A 83 -30.66 -2.05 -3.38
N PHE A 84 -29.49 -2.70 -3.42
CA PHE A 84 -29.02 -3.44 -4.61
C PHE A 84 -29.96 -4.58 -4.97
N GLU A 85 -30.45 -5.38 -4.03
CA GLU A 85 -31.42 -6.45 -4.36
C GLU A 85 -32.72 -5.90 -4.97
N GLN A 86 -33.13 -4.70 -4.57
CA GLN A 86 -34.34 -4.05 -5.10
C GLN A 86 -34.12 -3.39 -6.47
N TRP A 87 -32.92 -2.88 -6.74
CA TRP A 87 -32.66 -2.00 -7.90
C TRP A 87 -31.48 -2.43 -8.78
N GLY A 88 -30.84 -3.55 -8.49
CA GLY A 88 -29.59 -4.00 -9.11
C GLY A 88 -29.73 -4.33 -10.60
N GLN A 89 -30.95 -4.61 -11.05
CA GLN A 89 -31.27 -4.75 -12.48
C GLN A 89 -31.25 -3.40 -13.23
N VAL A 90 -31.37 -2.28 -12.52
CA VAL A 90 -31.38 -0.91 -13.07
C VAL A 90 -30.04 -0.21 -12.86
N ASP A 91 -29.39 -0.38 -11.69
CA ASP A 91 -28.09 0.22 -11.40
C ASP A 91 -27.24 -0.65 -10.46
N ARG A 92 -26.04 -1.03 -10.90
CA ARG A 92 -25.11 -1.90 -10.15
C ARG A 92 -24.03 -1.13 -9.37
N SER A 93 -24.01 0.20 -9.40
CA SER A 93 -22.99 1.01 -8.70
C SER A 93 -23.38 1.30 -7.25
N HIS A 94 -22.63 0.76 -6.29
CA HIS A 94 -22.85 1.00 -4.85
C HIS A 94 -22.86 2.49 -4.48
N ARG A 95 -22.06 3.35 -5.14
CA ARG A 95 -22.08 4.81 -4.88
C ARG A 95 -23.39 5.47 -5.30
N LYS A 96 -23.97 5.05 -6.44
CA LYS A 96 -25.24 5.60 -6.92
C LYS A 96 -26.41 5.10 -6.07
N LEU A 97 -26.34 3.84 -5.63
CA LEU A 97 -27.29 3.27 -4.69
C LEU A 97 -27.20 3.97 -3.32
N ALA A 98 -26.00 4.21 -2.78
CA ALA A 98 -25.82 4.96 -1.53
C ALA A 98 -26.39 6.38 -1.62
N HIS A 99 -26.09 7.11 -2.69
CA HIS A 99 -26.67 8.44 -2.94
C HIS A 99 -28.20 8.42 -3.01
N ARG A 100 -28.79 7.40 -3.66
CA ARG A 100 -30.24 7.23 -3.74
C ARG A 100 -30.86 6.87 -2.38
N GLY A 101 -30.20 6.02 -1.60
CA GLY A 101 -30.63 5.66 -0.24
C GLY A 101 -30.77 6.88 0.67
N SER A 102 -29.81 7.80 0.58
CA SER A 102 -29.85 9.09 1.30
C SER A 102 -31.05 9.95 0.90
N TYR A 103 -31.34 10.09 -0.41
CA TYR A 103 -32.53 10.80 -0.88
C TYR A 103 -33.86 10.15 -0.46
N LEU A 104 -33.86 8.84 -0.21
CA LEU A 104 -35.03 8.09 0.26
C LEU A 104 -35.12 8.02 1.79
N GLY A 105 -34.19 8.64 2.53
CA GLY A 105 -34.17 8.68 3.99
C GLY A 105 -33.94 7.31 4.64
N ARG A 106 -33.22 6.40 3.97
CA ARG A 106 -32.96 5.05 4.50
C ARG A 106 -31.69 4.97 5.36
N PHE A 107 -30.73 5.86 5.10
CA PHE A 107 -29.46 6.04 5.83
C PHE A 107 -28.80 7.34 5.36
#